data_AF-A0A1X1Q374-F1
#
_entry.id   AF-A0A1X1Q374-F1
#
_cell.length_a   1.000
_cell.length_b   1.000
_cell.length_c   1.000
_cell.angle_alpha   90.00
_cell.angle_beta   90.00
_cell.angle_gamma   90.00
#
_symmetry.space_group_name_H-M   'P 1'
#
loop_
_entity.id
_entity.type
_entity.pdbx_description
1 polymer ?
#
loop_
_entity_poly.entity_id
_entity_poly.type
_entity_poly.pdbx_seq_one_letter_code
_entity_poly.pdbx_strand_id
1 'polypeptide(L)' 'MKCMKCGADAVKGFTTDVTDLGNCLIIVRNVPCYKCEECAEVIYTGDTIRKLEAIIEQAKKALSDIAVVDYGKYAA' A
#
# COMPACT_ATOMS: atom_id res chain seq x y z
N MET A 1 -13.71 -10.98 -1.92
CA MET A 1 -14.23 -9.71 -1.33
C MET A 1 -15.07 -9.04 -2.40
N LYS A 2 -16.15 -8.34 -2.08
CA LYS A 2 -16.92 -7.60 -3.10
C LYS A 2 -16.36 -6.20 -3.27
N CYS A 3 -16.28 -5.74 -4.52
CA CYS A 3 -15.87 -4.40 -4.85
C CYS A 3 -16.93 -3.40 -4.38
N MET A 4 -16.53 -2.40 -3.59
CA MET A 4 -17.45 -1.40 -3.05
C MET A 4 -17.96 -0.42 -4.11
N LYS A 5 -17.31 -0.35 -5.27
CA LYS A 5 -17.64 0.56 -6.37
C LYS A 5 -18.60 -0.03 -7.39
N CYS A 6 -18.38 -1.28 -7.82
CA CYS A 6 -19.17 -1.92 -8.89
C CYS A 6 -19.87 -3.21 -8.47
N GLY A 7 -19.63 -3.74 -7.26
CA GLY A 7 -20.24 -4.97 -6.76
C GLY A 7 -19.65 -6.27 -7.32
N ALA A 8 -18.72 -6.22 -8.27
CA ALA A 8 -18.02 -7.40 -8.79
C ALA A 8 -17.08 -8.02 -7.75
N ASP A 9 -16.56 -9.21 -8.03
CA ASP A 9 -15.55 -9.83 -7.17
C ASP A 9 -14.19 -9.11 -7.27
N ALA A 10 -13.54 -8.99 -6.12
CA ALA A 10 -12.18 -8.50 -6.01
C ALA A 10 -11.28 -9.64 -5.52
N VAL A 11 -10.17 -9.83 -6.24
CA VAL A 11 -9.20 -10.92 -6.05
C VAL A 11 -7.97 -10.42 -5.30
N LYS A 12 -7.32 -11.30 -4.52
CA LYS A 12 -6.09 -10.92 -3.82
C LYS A 12 -4.98 -10.58 -4.81
N GLY A 13 -4.20 -9.56 -4.50
CA GLY A 13 -3.04 -9.17 -5.29
C GLY A 13 -2.14 -8.21 -4.53
N PHE A 14 -1.23 -7.58 -5.28
CA PHE A 14 -0.29 -6.60 -4.76
C PHE A 14 -0.38 -5.31 -5.56
N THR A 15 -0.13 -4.20 -4.89
CA THR A 15 -0.04 -2.89 -5.53
C THR A 15 1.16 -2.10 -5.01
N THR A 16 1.45 -0.98 -5.65
CA THR A 16 2.38 0.02 -5.12
C THR A 16 1.55 1.17 -4.56
N ASP A 17 1.78 1.47 -3.29
CA ASP A 17 1.24 2.67 -2.65
C ASP A 17 2.25 3.81 -2.81
N VAL A 18 1.78 4.96 -3.27
CA VAL A 18 2.59 6.17 -3.42
C VAL A 18 1.95 7.23 -2.54
N THR A 19 2.61 7.52 -1.42
CA THR A 19 2.17 8.51 -0.46
C THR A 19 3.06 9.74 -0.60
N ASP A 20 2.45 10.86 -0.99
CA ASP A 20 3.09 12.18 -1.00
C ASP A 20 2.81 12.89 0.33
N LEU A 21 3.87 13.24 1.05
CA LEU A 21 3.82 13.99 2.31
C LEU A 21 4.11 15.49 2.12
N GLY A 22 4.20 15.96 0.88
CA GLY A 22 4.55 17.32 0.49
C GLY A 22 6.06 17.59 0.53
N ASN A 23 6.74 17.16 1.61
CA ASN A 23 8.20 17.28 1.75
C ASN A 23 8.96 15.99 1.41
N CYS A 24 8.25 14.87 1.26
CA CYS A 24 8.85 13.56 1.04
C CYS A 24 7.85 12.68 0.28
N LEU A 25 8.35 11.98 -0.74
CA LEU A 25 7.58 11.00 -1.48
C LEU A 25 7.96 9.60 -0.99
N ILE A 26 6.98 8.86 -0.47
CA ILE A 26 7.17 7.49 0.01
C ILE A 26 6.50 6.53 -0.97
N ILE A 27 7.29 5.60 -1.50
CA ILE A 27 6.82 4.57 -2.43
C ILE A 27 6.94 3.22 -1.73
N VAL A 28 5.81 2.60 -1.42
CA VAL A 28 5.75 1.27 -0.80
C VAL A 28 5.29 0.26 -1.84
N ARG A 29 6.20 -0.61 -2.29
CA ARG A 29 5.89 -1.66 -3.27
C ARG A 29 5.36 -2.91 -2.60
N ASN A 30 4.62 -3.71 -3.37
CA ASN A 30 4.10 -5.02 -2.97
C ASN A 30 3.15 -4.96 -1.75
N VAL A 31 2.33 -3.93 -1.67
CA VAL A 31 1.30 -3.80 -0.63
C VAL A 31 0.16 -4.78 -0.92
N PRO A 32 -0.16 -5.71 0.00
CA PRO A 32 -1.24 -6.68 -0.19
C PRO A 32 -2.60 -5.99 -0.27
N CYS A 33 -3.37 -6.27 -1.32
CA CYS A 33 -4.68 -5.68 -1.55
C CYS A 33 -5.64 -6.68 -2.21
N TYR A 34 -6.88 -6.26 -2.39
CA TYR A 34 -7.82 -6.88 -3.30
C TYR A 34 -8.02 -5.97 -4.51
N LYS A 35 -7.84 -6.51 -5.72
CA LYS A 35 -8.04 -5.81 -6.98
C LYS A 35 -9.33 -6.28 -7.63
N CYS A 36 -10.18 -5.34 -8.04
CA CYS A 36 -11.32 -5.64 -8.88
C CYS A 36 -10.88 -5.66 -10.34
N GLU A 37 -11.08 -6.79 -11.03
CA GLU A 37 -10.69 -6.94 -12.44
C GLU A 37 -11.56 -6.11 -13.39
N GLU A 38 -12.79 -5.77 -12.98
CA GLU A 38 -13.76 -5.05 -13.81
C GLU A 38 -13.56 -3.53 -13.81
N CYS A 39 -13.25 -2.94 -12.65
CA CYS A 39 -13.17 -1.48 -12.50
C CYS A 39 -11.82 -0.99 -11.96
N ALA A 40 -10.84 -1.89 -11.83
CA ALA A 40 -9.49 -1.63 -11.34
C ALA A 40 -9.42 -1.05 -9.91
N GLU A 41 -10.50 -1.14 -9.13
CA GLU A 41 -10.53 -0.68 -7.75
C GLU A 41 -9.56 -1.50 -6.88
N VAL A 42 -8.79 -0.80 -6.03
CA VAL A 42 -7.86 -1.39 -5.08
C VAL A 42 -8.43 -1.24 -3.68
N ILE A 43 -8.55 -2.35 -2.97
CA ILE A 43 -9.16 -2.40 -1.64
C ILE A 43 -8.15 -2.97 -0.65
N TYR A 44 -7.87 -2.23 0.40
CA TYR A 44 -7.00 -2.67 1.49
C TYR A 44 -7.83 -3.21 2.65
N THR A 45 -7.29 -4.19 3.37
CA THR A 45 -7.85 -4.59 4.68
C THR A 45 -7.37 -3.62 5.76
N GLY A 46 -8.10 -3.56 6.88
CA GLY A 46 -7.67 -2.77 8.03
C GLY A 46 -6.28 -3.17 8.54
N ASP A 47 -5.94 -4.47 8.51
CA ASP A 47 -4.62 -4.94 8.92
C ASP A 47 -3.50 -4.49 7.96
N THR A 48 -3.76 -4.49 6.64
CA THR A 48 -2.81 -3.93 5.68
C THR A 48 -2.60 -2.44 5.93
N ILE A 49 -3.67 -1.66 6.13
CA ILE A 49 -3.58 -0.23 6.37
C ILE A 49 -2.78 0.08 7.64
N ARG A 50 -3.05 -0.60 8.76
CA ARG A 50 -2.27 -0.39 9.99
C ARG A 50 -0.77 -0.64 9.81
N LYS A 51 -0.41 -1.68 9.05
CA LYS A 51 0.99 -1.99 8.74
C LYS A 51 1.58 -0.94 7.80
N LEU A 52 0.82 -0.49 6.80
CA LEU A 52 1.25 0.55 5.87
C LEU A 52 1.52 1.87 6.59
N GLU A 53 0.64 2.28 7.50
CA GLU A 53 0.82 3.45 8.36
C GLU A 53 2.07 3.33 9.24
N ALA A 54 2.31 2.15 9.84
CA ALA A 54 3.51 1.92 10.63
C ALA A 54 4.80 1.98 9.80
N ILE A 55 4.78 1.51 8.54
CA ILE A 55 5.91 1.61 7.61
C ILE A 55 6.16 3.07 7.26
N ILE A 56 5.11 3.82 6.92
CA ILE A 56 5.20 5.24 6.57
C ILE A 56 5.75 6.05 7.76
N GLU A 57 5.27 5.79 8.98
CA GLU A 57 5.72 6.50 10.19
C GLU A 57 7.19 6.21 10.53
N GLN A 58 7.64 4.97 10.34
CA GLN A 58 9.06 4.63 10.48
C GLN A 58 9.91 5.28 9.38
N ALA A 59 9.43 5.25 8.14
CA ALA A 59 10.10 5.87 7.01
C ALA A 59 10.26 7.37 7.23
N LYS A 60 9.22 8.09 7.68
CA LYS A 60 9.27 9.52 8.05
C LYS A 60 10.39 9.85 9.04
N LYS A 61 10.61 9.00 10.05
CA LYS A 61 11.65 9.20 11.08
C LYS A 61 13.06 8.95 10.54
N ALA A 62 13.20 8.09 9.54
CA ALA A 62 14.47 7.75 8.92
C ALA A 62 14.87 8.69 7.77
N LEU A 63 13.93 9.49 7.27
CA LEU A 63 14.05 10.19 6.01
C LEU A 63 14.52 11.64 6.14
N SER A 64 15.80 11.85 5.82
CA SER A 64 16.27 13.08 5.17
C SER A 64 15.98 12.95 3.66
N ASP A 65 14.86 13.51 3.23
CA ASP A 65 14.40 13.78 1.86
C ASP A 65 13.90 12.64 0.92
N ILE A 66 14.55 11.50 0.62
CA ILE A 66 13.94 10.38 -0.18
C ILE A 66 14.47 8.97 0.19
N ALA A 67 13.59 7.99 0.46
CA ALA A 67 13.95 6.58 0.72
C ALA A 67 12.96 5.62 0.05
N VAL A 68 13.52 4.61 -0.63
CA VAL A 68 12.78 3.54 -1.29
C VAL A 68 13.13 2.22 -0.59
N VAL A 69 12.13 1.57 0.01
CA VAL A 69 12.32 0.36 0.82
C VAL A 69 11.54 -0.82 0.22
N ASP A 70 12.18 -1.99 0.17
CA ASP A 70 11.59 -3.21 -0.39
C ASP A 70 10.97 -4.08 0.71
N TYR A 71 9.65 -4.29 0.63
CA TYR A 71 8.88 -5.04 1.62
C TYR A 71 9.38 -6.48 1.83
N GLY A 72 9.84 -7.15 0.77
CA GLY A 72 10.28 -8.55 0.85
C GLY A 72 11.60 -8.73 1.60
N LYS A 73 12.40 -7.67 1.73
CA LYS A 73 13.70 -7.70 2.44
C LYS A 73 13.60 -7.44 3.94
N TYR A 74 12.48 -6.89 4.41
CA TYR A 74 12.30 -6.50 5.82
C TYR A 74 11.29 -7.36 6.61
N ALA A 75 10.59 -8.27 5.93
CA ALA A 75 9.57 -9.14 6.55
C ALA A 75 10.06 -10.59 6.81
N ALA A 76 11.38 -10.82 6.90
CA ALA A 76 11.98 -12.12 7.21
C ALA A 76 12.44 -12.20 8.67
#